data_AF-A0A6A5RAF9-F1
#
_entry.id   AF-A0A6A5RAF9-F1
#
_cell.length_a   1.000
_cell.length_b   1.000
_cell.length_c   1.000
_cell.angle_alpha   90.00
_cell.angle_beta   90.00
_cell.angle_gamma   90.00
#
_symmetry.space_group_name_H-M   'P 1'
#
loop_
_entity.id
_entity.type
_entity.pdbx_description
1 polymer ?
#
loop_
_entity_poly.entity_id
_entity_poly.type
_entity_poly.pdbx_seq_one_letter_code
_entity_poly.pdbx_strand_id
1 'polypeptide(L)'
;MDDTDETILHAAARELKEETGLTATRAVRKVAQFTFSDGRRNRPTKTWLKLIFQFEVDNLDAIVLDPIEHQHFAWASEDEVVNDLVAEGSVFLKYISQENKDVKLEAFKLQRAAAVSA
;
A
#
# COMPACT_ATOMS: atom_id res chain seq x y z
N MET A 1 -13.15 -3.18 1.30
CA MET A 1 -14.09 -3.67 0.27
C MET A 1 -15.47 -3.36 0.79
N ASP A 2 -16.18 -2.55 0.02
CA ASP A 2 -17.59 -2.22 0.20
C ASP A 2 -18.45 -3.20 -0.60
N ASP A 3 -19.74 -3.28 -0.28
CA ASP A 3 -20.71 -4.17 -0.93
C ASP A 3 -20.94 -3.80 -2.40
N THR A 4 -20.55 -2.58 -2.81
CA THR A 4 -20.61 -2.10 -4.19
C THR A 4 -19.38 -2.46 -5.02
N ASP A 5 -18.31 -3.00 -4.41
CA ASP A 5 -17.11 -3.36 -5.14
C ASP A 5 -17.31 -4.67 -5.93
N GLU A 6 -17.05 -4.64 -7.23
CA GLU A 6 -17.22 -5.84 -8.08
C GLU A 6 -16.21 -6.95 -7.73
N THR A 7 -15.00 -6.57 -7.35
CA THR A 7 -13.91 -7.48 -6.95
C THR A 7 -12.99 -6.81 -5.92
N ILE A 8 -12.12 -7.60 -5.29
CA ILE A 8 -11.09 -7.07 -4.38
C ILE A 8 -10.09 -6.16 -5.13
N LEU A 9 -9.82 -6.43 -6.41
CA LEU A 9 -8.97 -5.55 -7.24
C LEU A 9 -9.68 -4.25 -7.58
N HIS A 10 -10.99 -4.30 -7.85
CA HIS A 10 -11.81 -3.09 -8.03
C HIS A 10 -11.76 -2.22 -6.77
N ALA A 11 -11.97 -2.83 -5.59
CA ALA A 11 -11.85 -2.14 -4.31
C ALA A 11 -10.47 -1.47 -4.16
N ALA A 12 -9.38 -2.21 -4.35
CA ALA A 12 -8.03 -1.65 -4.20
C ALA A 12 -7.72 -0.52 -5.20
N ALA A 13 -8.22 -0.61 -6.43
CA ALA A 13 -8.05 0.44 -7.44
C ALA A 13 -8.89 1.69 -7.13
N ARG A 14 -10.12 1.51 -6.61
CA ARG A 14 -10.99 2.60 -6.15
C ARG A 14 -10.34 3.35 -4.98
N GLU A 15 -9.92 2.63 -3.94
CA GLU A 15 -9.26 3.23 -2.77
C GLU A 15 -8.00 3.99 -3.21
N LEU A 16 -7.13 3.40 -4.05
CA LEU A 16 -5.96 4.11 -4.59
C LEU A 16 -6.35 5.45 -5.25
N LYS A 17 -7.44 5.46 -6.02
CA LYS A 17 -7.93 6.68 -6.68
C LYS A 17 -8.49 7.70 -5.69
N GLU A 18 -9.23 7.25 -4.69
CA GLU A 18 -9.83 8.11 -3.66
C GLU A 18 -8.75 8.71 -2.76
N GLU A 19 -7.85 7.90 -2.17
CA GLU A 19 -6.86 8.41 -1.22
C GLU A 19 -5.77 9.28 -1.87
N THR A 20 -5.40 8.98 -3.14
CA THR A 20 -4.21 9.59 -3.78
C THR A 20 -4.48 10.33 -5.07
N GLY A 21 -5.66 10.20 -5.67
CA GLY A 21 -5.96 10.73 -6.99
C GLY A 21 -5.34 9.92 -8.16
N LEU A 22 -4.50 8.92 -7.89
CA LEU A 22 -3.86 8.12 -8.93
C LEU A 22 -4.83 7.14 -9.60
N THR A 23 -4.79 7.07 -10.92
CA THR A 23 -5.57 6.10 -11.69
C THR A 23 -4.73 4.85 -11.95
N ALA A 24 -5.16 3.70 -11.41
CA ALA A 24 -4.55 2.41 -11.72
C ALA A 24 -4.74 2.04 -13.20
N THR A 25 -3.66 1.59 -13.86
CA THR A 25 -3.71 1.08 -15.24
C THR A 25 -3.63 -0.43 -15.27
N ARG A 26 -2.91 -1.05 -14.33
CA ARG A 26 -2.75 -2.51 -14.27
C ARG A 26 -2.43 -3.00 -12.87
N ALA A 27 -3.14 -4.03 -12.42
CA ALA A 27 -2.72 -4.83 -11.27
C ALA A 27 -1.56 -5.73 -11.68
N VAL A 28 -0.38 -5.52 -11.12
CA VAL A 28 0.84 -6.26 -11.49
C VAL A 28 0.85 -7.62 -10.82
N ARG A 29 0.69 -7.65 -9.49
CA ARG A 29 0.74 -8.87 -8.67
C ARG A 29 0.18 -8.64 -7.27
N LYS A 30 -0.15 -9.73 -6.58
CA LYS A 30 -0.31 -9.72 -5.11
C LYS A 30 1.08 -9.75 -4.47
N VAL A 31 1.36 -8.79 -3.60
CA VAL A 31 2.63 -8.67 -2.86
C VAL A 31 2.57 -9.49 -1.57
N ALA A 32 1.49 -9.35 -0.80
CA ALA A 32 1.40 -9.97 0.52
C ALA A 32 -0.05 -10.32 0.89
N GLN A 33 -0.16 -11.24 1.85
CA GLN A 33 -1.42 -11.62 2.47
C GLN A 33 -1.17 -11.99 3.92
N PHE A 34 -1.97 -11.43 4.84
CA PHE A 34 -1.94 -11.81 6.25
C PHE A 34 -3.27 -11.51 6.94
N THR A 35 -3.49 -12.13 8.09
CA THR A 35 -4.67 -11.90 8.93
C THR A 35 -4.30 -11.13 10.19
N PHE A 36 -5.17 -10.22 10.62
CA PHE A 36 -5.03 -9.54 11.91
C PHE A 36 -6.38 -9.41 12.60
N SER A 37 -6.37 -9.22 13.92
CA SER A 37 -7.57 -9.08 14.73
C SER A 37 -7.63 -7.67 15.34
N ASP A 38 -8.82 -7.07 15.41
CA ASP A 38 -8.98 -5.71 15.92
C ASP A 38 -8.79 -5.57 17.44
N GLY A 39 -8.83 -6.69 18.19
CA GLY A 39 -8.49 -6.77 19.61
C GLY A 39 -9.31 -5.85 20.52
N ARG A 40 -10.47 -5.37 20.07
CA ARG A 40 -11.23 -4.31 20.76
C ARG A 40 -11.86 -4.85 22.06
N ARG A 41 -11.49 -4.26 23.19
CA ARG A 41 -12.06 -4.59 24.51
C ARG A 41 -13.59 -4.41 24.47
N ASN A 42 -14.31 -5.38 25.02
CA ASN A 42 -15.79 -5.41 25.11
C ASN A 42 -16.55 -5.56 23.78
N ARG A 43 -15.92 -6.08 22.71
CA ARG A 43 -16.63 -6.49 21.48
C ARG A 43 -16.10 -7.86 21.02
N PRO A 44 -16.91 -8.66 20.31
CA PRO A 44 -16.41 -9.86 19.64
C PRO A 44 -15.23 -9.48 18.73
N THR A 45 -14.16 -10.26 18.81
CA THR A 45 -12.97 -10.04 17.97
C THR A 45 -13.34 -10.23 16.51
N LYS A 46 -13.06 -9.21 15.69
CA LYS A 46 -13.15 -9.34 14.24
C LYS A 46 -11.77 -9.63 13.68
N THR A 47 -11.67 -10.75 12.97
CA THR A 47 -10.47 -11.10 12.19
C THR A 47 -10.63 -10.60 10.77
N TRP A 48 -9.59 -9.95 10.27
CA TRP A 48 -9.51 -9.35 8.96
C TRP A 48 -8.47 -10.07 8.11
N LEU A 49 -8.78 -10.29 6.84
CA LEU A 49 -7.84 -10.73 5.83
C LEU A 49 -7.35 -9.50 5.05
N LYS A 50 -6.05 -9.20 5.12
CA LYS A 50 -5.42 -8.14 4.34
C LYS A 50 -4.76 -8.74 3.12
N LEU A 51 -5.10 -8.23 1.94
CA LEU A 51 -4.47 -8.54 0.66
C LEU A 51 -3.85 -7.26 0.13
N ILE A 52 -2.60 -7.33 -0.31
CA ILE A 52 -1.84 -6.17 -0.75
C ILE A 52 -1.35 -6.41 -2.16
N PHE A 53 -1.59 -5.44 -3.04
CA PHE A 53 -1.32 -5.53 -4.47
C PHE A 53 -0.39 -4.41 -4.91
N GLN A 54 0.39 -4.69 -5.94
CA GLN A 54 1.17 -3.69 -6.66
C GLN A 54 0.41 -3.27 -7.91
N PHE A 55 0.32 -1.97 -8.16
CA PHE A 55 -0.30 -1.40 -9.34
C PHE A 55 0.70 -0.58 -10.16
N GLU A 56 0.51 -0.61 -11.48
CA GLU A 56 0.96 0.48 -12.34
C GLU A 56 -0.11 1.57 -12.36
N VAL A 57 0.33 2.81 -12.45
CA VAL A 57 -0.53 4.00 -12.50
C VAL A 57 -0.19 4.84 -13.72
N ASP A 58 -1.16 5.63 -14.17
CA ASP A 58 -1.04 6.43 -15.40
C ASP A 58 0.01 7.56 -15.28
N ASN A 59 -0.07 8.36 -14.22
CA ASN A 59 0.84 9.49 -13.98
C ASN A 59 1.15 9.63 -12.48
N LEU A 60 2.43 9.50 -12.11
CA LEU A 60 2.89 9.61 -10.72
C LEU A 60 2.81 11.04 -10.17
N ASP A 61 2.78 12.05 -11.03
CA ASP A 61 2.69 13.47 -10.63
C ASP A 61 1.24 13.94 -10.42
N ALA A 62 0.26 13.09 -10.72
CA ALA A 62 -1.17 13.42 -10.61
C ALA A 62 -1.73 13.25 -9.18
N ILE A 63 -0.87 13.32 -8.15
CA ILE A 63 -1.27 13.17 -6.76
C ILE A 63 -2.22 14.30 -6.35
N VAL A 64 -3.42 13.93 -5.93
CA VAL A 64 -4.40 14.81 -5.30
C VAL A 64 -5.02 14.02 -4.14
N LEU A 65 -4.66 14.37 -2.92
CA LEU A 65 -5.14 13.67 -1.73
C LEU A 65 -6.58 14.08 -1.40
N ASP A 66 -7.42 13.13 -1.00
CA ASP A 66 -8.74 13.46 -0.48
C ASP A 66 -8.60 14.24 0.84
N PRO A 67 -9.20 15.44 0.99
CA PRO A 67 -9.06 16.27 2.20
C PRO A 67 -9.57 15.63 3.50
N ILE A 68 -10.41 14.59 3.45
CA ILE A 68 -10.90 13.89 4.65
C ILE A 68 -10.03 12.70 5.06
N GLU A 69 -9.02 12.36 4.27
CA GLU A 69 -8.14 11.21 4.48
C GLU A 69 -6.68 11.60 4.79
N HIS A 70 -5.72 10.72 4.51
CA HIS A 70 -4.31 10.91 4.79
C HIS A 70 -3.71 12.07 3.98
N GLN A 71 -3.12 13.05 4.66
CA GLN A 71 -2.56 14.26 4.03
C GLN A 71 -1.03 14.26 3.86
N HIS A 72 -0.34 13.26 4.41
CA HIS A 72 1.11 13.13 4.28
C HIS A 72 1.44 11.94 3.41
N PHE A 73 2.16 12.19 2.32
CA PHE A 73 2.67 11.15 1.43
C PHE A 73 4.14 11.41 1.10
N ALA A 74 4.83 10.35 0.71
CA ALA A 74 6.18 10.43 0.17
C ALA A 74 6.38 9.27 -0.82
N TRP A 75 7.10 9.55 -1.90
CA TRP A 75 7.73 8.49 -2.69
C TRP A 75 8.99 8.04 -1.95
N ALA A 76 9.23 6.73 -1.91
CA ALA A 76 10.37 6.16 -1.21
C ALA A 76 11.01 5.06 -2.06
N SER A 77 12.33 5.10 -2.15
CA SER A 77 13.16 4.02 -2.68
C SER A 77 13.28 2.86 -1.70
N GLU A 78 13.82 1.72 -2.17
CA GLU A 78 14.08 0.57 -1.29
C GLU A 78 15.02 0.93 -0.14
N ASP A 79 16.11 1.65 -0.43
CA ASP A 79 17.09 2.05 0.57
C ASP A 79 16.46 2.98 1.63
N GLU A 80 15.58 3.90 1.24
CA GLU A 80 14.87 4.77 2.19
C GLU A 80 13.90 3.99 3.08
N VAL A 81 13.21 2.98 2.52
CA VAL A 81 12.37 2.06 3.30
C VAL A 81 13.21 1.24 4.27
N VAL A 82 14.38 0.74 3.85
CA VAL A 82 15.31 0.00 4.73
C VAL A 82 15.73 0.88 5.91
N ASN A 83 16.09 2.13 5.64
CA ASN A 83 16.63 3.09 6.63
C ASN A 83 15.56 3.87 7.40
N ASP A 84 14.27 3.66 7.12
CA ASP A 84 13.14 4.40 7.72
C ASP A 84 13.21 5.92 7.56
N LEU A 85 13.87 6.40 6.50
CA LEU A 85 14.09 7.81 6.24
C LEU A 85 14.01 8.10 4.75
N VAL A 86 13.03 8.90 4.35
CA VAL A 86 12.99 9.52 3.02
C VAL A 86 13.87 10.76 3.08
N ALA A 87 14.93 10.77 2.27
CA ALA A 87 15.93 11.84 2.31
C ALA A 87 15.32 13.17 1.87
N GLU A 88 14.47 13.12 0.84
CA GLU A 88 13.66 14.24 0.42
C GLU A 88 12.64 14.60 1.51
N GLY A 89 12.70 15.84 2.00
CA GLY A 89 11.82 16.30 3.07
C GLY A 89 12.16 15.80 4.48
N SER A 90 13.22 14.99 4.65
CA SER A 90 13.65 14.43 5.96
C SER A 90 12.52 13.71 6.71
N VAL A 91 11.75 12.88 6.01
CA VAL A 91 10.57 12.21 6.56
C VAL A 91 10.95 10.86 7.18
N PHE A 92 10.76 10.72 8.50
CA PHE A 92 10.93 9.45 9.19
C PHE A 92 9.70 8.56 9.03
N LEU A 93 9.90 7.36 8.49
CA LEU A 93 8.83 6.38 8.26
C LEU A 93 8.53 5.61 9.56
N LYS A 94 7.42 5.93 10.21
CA LYS A 94 6.96 5.22 11.41
C LYS A 94 5.89 4.17 11.05
N TYR A 95 6.26 2.91 11.12
CA TYR A 95 5.34 1.80 10.86
C TYR A 95 4.56 1.40 12.11
N ILE A 96 3.31 0.99 11.91
CA ILE A 96 2.47 0.42 12.98
C ILE A 96 2.97 -0.95 13.45
N SER A 97 3.69 -1.68 12.59
CA SER A 97 4.31 -2.97 12.90
C SER A 97 5.41 -3.29 11.88
N GLN A 98 6.31 -4.23 12.23
CA GLN A 98 7.36 -4.69 11.33
C GLN A 98 6.76 -5.38 10.09
N GLU A 99 5.69 -6.15 10.23
CA GLU A 99 5.06 -6.81 9.07
C GLU A 99 4.53 -5.79 8.04
N ASN A 100 4.09 -4.60 8.49
CA ASN A 100 3.68 -3.55 7.56
C ASN A 100 4.86 -2.92 6.81
N LYS A 101 6.07 -2.91 7.38
CA LYS A 101 7.30 -2.51 6.68
C LYS A 101 7.74 -3.59 5.69
N ASP A 102 7.74 -4.85 6.12
CA ASP A 102 8.21 -5.99 5.33
C ASP A 102 7.45 -6.16 4.00
N VAL A 103 6.17 -5.77 3.97
CA VAL A 103 5.38 -5.73 2.72
C VAL A 103 6.03 -4.86 1.64
N LYS A 104 6.61 -3.70 2.00
CA LYS A 104 7.24 -2.80 1.03
C LYS A 104 8.55 -3.39 0.53
N LEU A 105 9.34 -3.97 1.43
CA LEU A 105 10.59 -4.65 1.10
C LEU A 105 10.33 -5.88 0.20
N GLU A 106 9.26 -6.64 0.45
CA GLU A 106 8.88 -7.75 -0.41
C GLU A 106 8.45 -7.27 -1.80
N ALA A 107 7.76 -6.12 -1.92
CA ALA A 107 7.44 -5.54 -3.22
C ALA A 107 8.71 -5.23 -4.04
N PHE A 108 9.71 -4.59 -3.44
CA PHE A 108 11.00 -4.33 -4.10
C PHE A 108 11.73 -5.62 -4.48
N LYS A 109 11.77 -6.61 -3.59
CA LYS A 109 12.37 -7.92 -3.87
C LYS A 109 11.71 -8.61 -5.06
N LEU A 110 10.38 -8.61 -5.12
CA LEU A 110 9.61 -9.17 -6.23
C LEU A 110 9.83 -8.42 -7.54
N GLN A 111 10.03 -7.10 -7.48
CA GLN A 111 10.37 -6.28 -8.65
C GLN A 111 11.77 -6.60 -9.19
N ARG A 112 12.78 -6.72 -8.31
CA ARG A 112 14.15 -7.13 -8.72
C ARG A 112 14.15 -8.52 -9.36
N ALA A 113 13.46 -9.49 -8.76
CA ALA A 113 13.38 -10.84 -9.30
C ALA A 113 12.73 -10.88 -10.70
N ALA A 114 11.71 -10.05 -10.93
CA ALA A 114 11.08 -9.94 -12.24
C ALA A 114 12.00 -9.28 -13.28
N ALA A 115 12.78 -8.26 -12.90
CA ALA A 115 13.73 -7.59 -13.79
C ALA A 115 14.89 -8.51 -14.24
N VAL A 116 15.31 -9.46 -13.40
CA VAL A 116 16.32 -10.47 -13.76
C VAL A 116 15.76 -11.56 -14.69
N SER A 117 14.44 -11.74 -14.70
CA SER A 117 13.75 -12.79 -15.48
C SER A 117 13.20 -12.28 -16.82
N ALA A 118 13.41 -11.00 -17.16
CA ALA A 118 12.96 -10.34 -18.38
C ALA A 118 14.12 -10.17 -19.37
#